data_AF-A0A7R9K176-F1
#
_entry.id   AF-A0A7R9K176-F1
#
_cell.length_a   1.000
_cell.length_b   1.000
_cell.length_c   1.000
_cell.angle_alpha   90.00
_cell.angle_beta   90.00
_cell.angle_gamma   90.00
#
_symmetry.space_group_name_H-M   'P 1'
#
loop_
_entity.id
_entity.type
_entity.pdbx_description
1 polymer ?
#
loop_
_entity_poly.entity_id
_entity_poly.type
_entity_poly.pdbx_seq_one_letter_code
_entity_poly.pdbx_strand_id
1 'polypeptide(L)'
;MGRKKKKMSKPWCWYCNREFDDEKILIQHQKAKHFKCHICHKKLYTGPGLSIHCMQVHKETIDKVPNSLPNRSNIEIEIYGMEGIPPDDIKEHERQRQGRM
;
A
#
# COMPACT_ATOMS: atom_id res chain seq x y z
N MET A 1 30.22 -18.96 -13.09
CA MET A 1 29.87 -17.79 -12.27
C MET A 1 28.39 -17.86 -11.90
N GLY A 2 28.06 -18.26 -10.67
CA GLY A 2 26.67 -18.37 -10.22
C GLY A 2 26.05 -16.99 -10.03
N ARG A 3 25.00 -16.68 -10.79
CA ARG A 3 24.17 -15.48 -10.58
C ARG A 3 23.61 -15.54 -9.16
N LYS A 4 24.12 -14.71 -8.24
CA LYS A 4 23.49 -14.46 -6.94
C LYS A 4 22.05 -14.02 -7.21
N LYS A 5 21.08 -14.92 -7.00
CA LYS A 5 19.66 -14.58 -6.97
C LYS A 5 19.51 -13.49 -5.90
N LYS A 6 19.20 -12.25 -6.29
CA LYS A 6 18.75 -11.23 -5.33
C LYS A 6 17.63 -11.88 -4.54
N LYS A 7 17.81 -11.99 -3.22
CA LYS A 7 16.75 -12.46 -2.32
C LYS A 7 15.57 -11.52 -2.55
N MET A 8 14.53 -11.99 -3.23
CA MET A 8 13.33 -11.16 -3.44
C MET A 8 12.81 -10.83 -2.05
N SER A 9 12.78 -9.54 -1.72
CA SER A 9 12.27 -9.07 -0.44
C SER A 9 10.80 -9.50 -0.34
N LYS A 10 10.39 -9.97 0.85
CA LYS A 10 8.98 -10.30 1.09
C LYS A 10 8.14 -9.05 0.83
N PRO A 11 7.01 -9.16 0.08
CA PRO A 11 6.13 -8.03 -0.16
C PRO A 11 5.58 -7.49 1.16
N TRP A 12 5.35 -6.19 1.23
CA TRP A 12 4.92 -5.51 2.45
C TRP A 12 3.93 -4.37 2.18
N CYS A 13 3.12 -3.97 3.14
CA CYS A 13 2.17 -2.89 2.90
C CYS A 13 2.79 -1.54 3.22
N TRP A 14 2.97 -0.68 2.20
CA TRP A 14 3.47 0.69 2.39
C TRP A 14 2.71 1.45 3.49
N TYR A 15 1.38 1.37 3.44
CA TYR A 15 0.48 2.06 4.37
C TYR A 15 0.58 1.61 5.82
N CYS A 16 0.90 0.36 6.13
CA CYS A 16 0.88 -0.15 7.51
C CYS A 16 2.07 -1.03 7.94
N ASN A 17 3.13 -1.11 7.12
CA ASN A 17 4.34 -1.88 7.35
C ASN A 17 4.17 -3.39 7.59
N ARG A 18 2.98 -3.97 7.34
CA ARG A 18 2.77 -5.42 7.47
C ARG A 18 3.47 -6.17 6.33
N GLU A 19 4.16 -7.26 6.64
CA GLU A 19 4.76 -8.15 5.66
C GLU A 19 3.80 -9.26 5.25
N PHE A 20 3.95 -9.75 4.02
CA PHE A 20 3.15 -10.80 3.41
C PHE A 20 4.05 -11.79 2.68
N ASP A 21 3.58 -13.02 2.50
CA ASP A 21 4.34 -14.05 1.79
C ASP A 21 4.19 -13.94 0.26
N ASP A 22 3.10 -13.35 -0.21
CA ASP A 22 2.77 -13.24 -1.65
C ASP A 22 2.13 -11.88 -1.96
N GLU A 23 2.43 -11.37 -3.15
CA GLU A 23 1.92 -10.08 -3.61
C GLU A 23 0.39 -10.07 -3.75
N LYS A 24 -0.24 -11.19 -4.13
CA LYS A 24 -1.70 -11.30 -4.19
C LYS A 24 -2.32 -11.10 -2.81
N ILE A 25 -1.71 -11.62 -1.76
CA ILE A 25 -2.20 -11.47 -0.38
C ILE A 25 -2.04 -10.01 0.06
N LEU A 26 -0.91 -9.37 -0.27
CA LEU A 26 -0.70 -7.95 -0.05
C LEU A 26 -1.79 -7.11 -0.74
N ILE A 27 -2.08 -7.38 -2.03
CA ILE A 27 -3.11 -6.64 -2.78
C ILE A 27 -4.48 -6.85 -2.13
N GLN A 28 -4.84 -8.08 -1.76
CA GLN A 28 -6.09 -8.34 -1.04
C GLN A 28 -6.19 -7.57 0.28
N HIS A 29 -5.08 -7.49 1.02
CA HIS A 29 -4.97 -6.70 2.24
C HIS A 29 -5.19 -5.20 1.98
N GLN A 30 -4.51 -4.63 0.98
CA GLN A 30 -4.66 -3.23 0.59
C GLN A 30 -6.12 -2.90 0.27
N LYS A 31 -6.75 -3.72 -0.57
CA LYS A 31 -8.17 -3.60 -0.95
C LYS A 31 -9.11 -3.64 0.26
N ALA A 32 -8.85 -4.54 1.22
CA ALA A 32 -9.73 -4.76 2.36
C ALA A 32 -9.56 -3.72 3.48
N LYS A 33 -8.32 -3.25 3.71
CA LYS A 33 -7.97 -2.40 4.85
C LYS A 33 -7.84 -0.92 4.49
N HIS A 34 -7.30 -0.61 3.33
CA HIS A 34 -6.92 0.74 2.93
C HIS A 34 -7.85 1.31 1.86
N PHE A 35 -8.28 0.48 0.91
CA PHE A 35 -9.07 0.92 -0.25
C PHE A 35 -10.54 0.47 -0.19
N LYS A 36 -11.08 0.30 1.02
CA LYS A 36 -12.48 -0.01 1.24
C LYS A 36 -13.26 1.27 1.50
N CYS A 37 -14.23 1.58 0.65
CA CYS A 37 -15.15 2.67 0.88
C CYS A 37 -15.88 2.48 2.22
N HIS A 38 -15.90 3.50 3.06
CA HIS A 38 -16.59 3.41 4.36
C HIS A 38 -18.10 3.54 4.24
N ILE A 39 -18.61 4.06 3.11
CA ILE A 39 -20.05 4.22 2.87
C ILE A 39 -20.66 2.94 2.29
N CYS A 40 -20.22 2.50 1.11
CA CYS A 40 -20.82 1.35 0.43
C CYS A 40 -19.98 0.06 0.49
N HIS A 41 -18.87 0.07 1.23
CA HIS A 41 -17.98 -1.08 1.40
C HIS A 41 -17.37 -1.66 0.12
N LYS A 42 -17.51 -0.97 -1.02
CA LYS A 42 -16.81 -1.31 -2.26
C LYS A 42 -15.31 -1.26 -2.03
N LYS A 43 -14.61 -2.30 -2.50
CA LYS A 43 -13.15 -2.39 -2.45
C LYS A 43 -12.59 -1.90 -3.79
N LEU A 44 -11.69 -0.92 -3.72
CA LEU A 44 -10.98 -0.33 -4.85
C LEU A 44 -9.53 -0.83 -4.83
N TYR A 45 -8.76 -0.47 -5.85
CA TYR A 45 -7.40 -1.00 -6.03
C TYR A 45 -6.29 -0.05 -5.59
N THR A 46 -6.56 1.26 -5.55
CA THR A 46 -5.57 2.30 -5.27
C THR A 46 -6.19 3.43 -4.45
N GLY A 47 -5.34 4.26 -3.83
CA GLY A 47 -5.74 5.47 -3.10
C GLY A 47 -6.54 6.46 -3.96
N PRO A 48 -6.03 6.89 -5.13
CA PRO A 48 -6.75 7.78 -6.03
C PRO A 48 -8.09 7.18 -6.47
N GLY A 49 -8.13 5.88 -6.75
CA GLY A 49 -9.36 5.17 -7.09
C GLY A 49 -10.41 5.18 -5.98
N LEU A 50 -10.00 5.10 -4.71
CA LEU A 50 -10.90 5.26 -3.57
C LEU A 50 -11.43 6.71 -3.47
N SER A 51 -10.56 7.71 -3.60
CA SER A 51 -10.95 9.12 -3.52
C SER A 51 -11.95 9.49 -4.63
N ILE A 52 -11.65 9.14 -5.88
CA ILE A 52 -12.54 9.34 -7.02
C ILE A 52 -13.88 8.64 -6.80
N HIS A 53 -13.87 7.40 -6.29
CA HIS A 53 -15.09 6.66 -5.99
C HIS A 53 -15.98 7.40 -4.98
N CYS A 54 -15.41 7.85 -3.86
CA CYS A 54 -16.17 8.58 -2.85
C CYS A 54 -16.71 9.90 -3.38
N MET A 55 -15.89 10.65 -4.14
CA MET A 55 -16.30 11.93 -4.70
C MET A 55 -17.40 11.77 -5.76
N GLN A 56 -17.29 10.80 -6.67
CA GLN A 56 -18.24 10.66 -7.76
C GLN A 56 -19.57 10.03 -7.32
N VAL A 57 -19.50 8.96 -6.51
CA VAL A 57 -20.67 8.15 -6.14
C VAL A 57 -21.37 8.70 -4.90
N HIS A 58 -20.60 9.18 -3.92
CA HIS A 58 -21.15 9.61 -2.62
C HIS A 58 -21.07 11.12 -2.38
N LYS A 59 -20.48 11.87 -3.32
CA LYS A 59 -20.23 13.33 -3.18
C LYS A 59 -19.43 13.68 -1.93
N GLU A 60 -18.54 12.78 -1.53
CA GLU A 60 -17.69 12.93 -0.35
C GLU A 60 -16.22 12.94 -0.74
N THR A 61 -15.47 13.92 -0.22
CA THR A 61 -14.04 14.06 -0.47
C THR A 61 -13.24 13.30 0.57
N ILE A 62 -12.25 12.53 0.12
CA ILE A 62 -11.28 11.85 0.97
C ILE A 62 -9.88 12.27 0.57
N ASP A 63 -9.15 12.85 1.51
CA ASP A 63 -7.80 13.38 1.31
C ASP A 63 -6.69 12.46 1.85
N LYS A 64 -7.07 11.40 2.58
CA LYS A 64 -6.12 10.47 3.23
C LYS A 64 -6.58 9.02 3.13
N VAL A 65 -5.62 8.12 2.91
CA VAL A 65 -5.87 6.68 2.94
C VAL A 65 -6.20 6.23 4.37
N PRO A 66 -7.36 5.60 4.64
CA PRO A 66 -7.70 5.12 5.97
C PRO A 66 -6.76 4.01 6.47
N ASN A 67 -6.64 3.90 7.79
CA ASN A 67 -5.84 2.87 8.48
C ASN A 67 -4.35 2.85 8.09
N SER A 68 -3.83 3.95 7.56
CA SER A 68 -2.43 4.12 7.18
C SER A 68 -1.63 4.79 8.31
N LEU A 69 -0.30 4.67 8.24
CA LEU A 69 0.60 5.43 9.09
C LEU A 69 0.48 6.93 8.77
N PRO A 70 0.64 7.84 9.76
CA PRO A 70 0.47 9.28 9.54
C PRO A 70 1.35 9.86 8.43
N ASN A 71 2.56 9.33 8.26
CA ASN A 71 3.50 9.73 7.22
C ASN A 71 3.29 9.02 5.87
N ARG A 72 2.33 8.10 5.78
CA ARG A 72 2.05 7.28 4.60
C ARG A 72 0.56 7.24 4.26
N SER A 73 -0.14 8.33 4.54
CA SER A 73 -1.57 8.46 4.30
C SER A 73 -1.90 9.20 3.01
N ASN A 74 -0.90 9.65 2.24
CA ASN A 74 -1.15 10.44 1.03
C ASN A 74 -2.01 9.64 0.03
N ILE A 75 -3.18 10.18 -0.31
CA ILE A 75 -4.16 9.56 -1.19
C ILE A 75 -3.77 9.64 -2.67
N GLU A 76 -2.86 10.55 -3.03
CA GLU A 76 -2.45 10.80 -4.42
C GLU A 76 -1.38 9.80 -4.90
N ILE A 77 -0.67 9.15 -3.98
CA ILE A 77 0.35 8.15 -4.35
C ILE A 77 -0.36 6.87 -4.79
N GLU A 78 -0.21 6.54 -6.06
CA GLU A 78 -0.79 5.34 -6.67
C GLU A 78 0.10 4.12 -6.38
N ILE A 79 -0.30 3.32 -5.39
CA ILE A 79 0.37 2.06 -5.03
C ILE A 79 -0.56 0.89 -5.33
N TYR A 80 -0.03 -0.11 -6.03
CA TYR A 80 -0.67 -1.40 -6.30
C TYR A 80 0.29 -2.53 -5.96
N GLY A 81 0.01 -3.30 -4.90
CA GLY A 81 0.97 -4.27 -4.40
C GLY A 81 2.27 -3.58 -3.97
N MET A 82 3.38 -3.94 -4.61
CA MET A 82 4.69 -3.27 -4.47
C MET A 82 4.95 -2.17 -5.49
N GLU A 83 4.16 -2.09 -6.55
CA GLU A 83 4.35 -1.10 -7.61
C GLU A 83 3.89 0.28 -7.12
N GLY A 84 4.65 1.31 -7.50
CA GLY A 84 4.37 2.71 -7.13
C GLY A 84 4.88 3.14 -5.75
N ILE A 85 5.52 2.25 -4.98
CA ILE A 85 6.15 2.64 -3.70
C ILE A 85 7.36 3.56 -3.97
N PRO A 86 7.45 4.73 -3.32
CA PRO A 86 8.60 5.62 -3.46
C PRO A 86 9.93 4.90 -3.17
N PRO A 87 10.98 5.09 -3.99
CA PRO A 87 12.24 4.37 -3.86
C PRO A 87 12.94 4.62 -2.53
N ASP A 88 12.79 5.82 -1.95
CA ASP A 88 13.34 6.16 -0.64
C ASP A 88 12.65 5.39 0.50
N ASP A 89 11.34 5.16 0.40
CA ASP A 89 10.60 4.32 1.35
C ASP A 89 10.98 2.84 1.26
N ILE A 90 11.29 2.36 0.05
CA ILE A 90 11.80 0.99 -0.14
C ILE A 90 13.14 0.84 0.58
N LYS A 91 14.09 1.76 0.34
CA LYS A 91 15.42 1.75 0.98
C LYS A 91 15.31 1.86 2.50
N GLU A 92 14.45 2.75 2.99
CA GLU A 92 14.20 2.92 4.43
C GLU A 92 13.63 1.62 5.04
N HIS A 93 12.65 1.00 4.39
CA HIS A 93 12.09 -0.27 4.87
C HIS A 93 13.14 -1.39 4.91
N GLU A 94 14.00 -1.49 3.88
CA GLU A 94 15.11 -2.45 3.85
C GLU A 94 16.12 -2.20 4.98
N ARG A 95 16.47 -0.93 5.24
CA ARG A 95 17.36 -0.54 6.34
C ARG A 95 16.77 -0.91 7.70
N GLN A 96 15.49 -0.62 7.93
CA GLN A 96 14.80 -0.96 9.17
C GLN A 96 14.73 -2.47 9.39
N ARG A 97 14.56 -3.25 8.32
CA ARG A 97 14.58 -4.71 8.41
C ARG A 97 15.97 -5.27 8.73
N GLN A 98 17.03 -4.69 8.16
CA GLN A 98 18.40 -5.12 8.43
C GLN A 98 18.88 -4.74 9.83
N GLY A 99 18.47 -3.57 10.34
CA GLY A 99 18.82 -3.12 11.70
C GLY A 99 18.02 -3.81 12.83
N ARG A 100 17.05 -4.67 12.48
CA ARG A 100 16.26 -5.46 13.43
C ARG A 100 16.71 -6.93 13.50
N MET A 101 17.75 -7.30 12.74
CA MET A 101 18.41 -8.62 12.83
C MET A 101 19.66 -8.54 13.71
#